data_AF-A0A947R4I1-F1
#
_entry.id   AF-A0A947R4I1-F1
#
_cell.length_a   1.000
_cell.length_b   1.000
_cell.length_c   1.000
_cell.angle_alpha   90.00
_cell.angle_beta   90.00
_cell.angle_gamma   90.00
#
_symmetry.space_group_name_H-M   'P 1'
#
loop_
_entity.id
_entity.type
_entity.pdbx_description
1 polymer ?
#
loop_
_entity_poly.entity_id
_entity_poly.type
_entity_poly.pdbx_seq_one_letter_code
_entity_poly.pdbx_strand_id
1 'polypeptide(L)'
;MEHEISNLMESLTLFMDMQEAHLKAFDTELMPDIKKQNFERSQAFEDLKNMLNQEMKTIKDNESHLGLAKQYSEQISSILSVETLLKERILIYKEELQSHMKQIQNGKKAMKGYGQLGAVHAPKVMSKSG
;
A
#
# COMPACT_ATOMS: atom_id res chain seq x y z
N MET A 1 21.99 -2.05 -30.06
CA MET A 1 20.75 -2.84 -30.19
C MET A 1 20.54 -3.76 -28.97
N GLU A 2 21.56 -4.47 -28.46
CA GLU A 2 21.43 -5.20 -27.18
C GLU A 2 21.23 -4.30 -25.95
N HIS A 3 21.70 -3.04 -26.00
CA HIS A 3 21.67 -2.14 -24.85
C HIS A 3 20.29 -1.57 -24.46
N GLU A 4 19.36 -1.39 -25.41
CA GLU A 4 18.03 -0.81 -25.13
C GLU A 4 17.05 -1.87 -24.61
N ILE A 5 17.15 -3.09 -25.16
CA ILE A 5 16.39 -4.28 -24.73
C ILE A 5 16.63 -4.59 -23.23
N SER A 6 17.84 -4.32 -22.74
CA SER A 6 18.21 -4.51 -21.33
C SER A 6 17.43 -3.58 -20.39
N ASN A 7 17.12 -2.35 -20.82
CA ASN A 7 16.63 -1.31 -19.92
C ASN A 7 15.16 -1.49 -19.53
N LEU A 8 14.31 -1.96 -20.47
CA LEU A 8 12.89 -2.18 -20.16
C LEU A 8 12.70 -3.41 -19.26
N MET A 9 13.46 -4.49 -19.46
CA MET A 9 13.36 -5.68 -18.58
C MET A 9 13.87 -5.43 -17.18
N GLU A 10 14.97 -4.70 -17.08
CA GLU A 10 15.44 -4.24 -15.78
C GLU A 10 14.37 -3.38 -15.10
N SER A 11 13.74 -2.46 -15.82
CA SER A 11 12.68 -1.61 -15.26
C SER A 11 11.41 -2.38 -14.86
N LEU A 12 10.98 -3.37 -15.64
CA LEU A 12 9.87 -4.25 -15.25
C LEU A 12 10.22 -5.05 -13.98
N THR A 13 11.44 -5.55 -13.90
CA THR A 13 11.92 -6.32 -12.74
C THR A 13 11.97 -5.43 -11.49
N LEU A 14 12.56 -4.24 -11.58
CA LEU A 14 12.61 -3.27 -10.48
C LEU A 14 11.21 -2.86 -10.01
N PHE A 15 10.26 -2.69 -10.94
CA PHE A 15 8.88 -2.38 -10.59
C PHE A 15 8.20 -3.55 -9.85
N MET A 16 8.43 -4.79 -10.30
CA MET A 16 7.94 -5.99 -9.62
C MET A 16 8.52 -6.09 -8.20
N ASP A 17 9.84 -6.01 -8.06
CA ASP A 17 10.53 -6.11 -6.77
C ASP A 17 10.00 -5.08 -5.77
N MET A 18 9.74 -3.85 -6.26
CA MET A 18 9.12 -2.80 -5.46
C MET A 18 7.71 -3.18 -5.00
N GLN A 19 6.86 -3.69 -5.91
CA GLN A 19 5.50 -4.11 -5.56
C GLN A 19 5.50 -5.27 -4.56
N GLU A 20 6.38 -6.25 -4.73
CA GLU A 20 6.54 -7.37 -3.80
C GLU A 20 7.02 -6.89 -2.42
N ALA A 21 7.98 -5.96 -2.39
CA ALA A 21 8.44 -5.35 -1.14
C ALA A 21 7.32 -4.58 -0.43
N HIS A 22 6.50 -3.82 -1.17
CA HIS A 22 5.34 -3.13 -0.62
C HIS A 22 4.29 -4.10 -0.09
N LEU A 23 4.05 -5.22 -0.78
CA LEU A 23 3.13 -6.25 -0.32
C LEU A 23 3.63 -6.88 0.99
N LYS A 24 4.92 -7.24 1.04
CA LYS A 24 5.55 -7.82 2.23
C LYS A 24 5.54 -6.88 3.44
N ALA A 25 5.60 -5.56 3.21
CA ALA A 25 5.52 -4.58 4.29
C ALA A 25 4.23 -4.70 5.12
N PHE A 26 3.12 -5.16 4.54
CA PHE A 26 1.89 -5.42 5.29
C PHE A 26 1.98 -6.59 6.27
N ASP A 27 2.96 -7.46 6.12
CA ASP A 27 3.18 -8.61 6.99
C ASP A 27 4.29 -8.36 8.01
N THR A 28 5.27 -7.51 7.67
CA THR A 28 6.44 -7.26 8.50
C THR A 28 6.40 -5.96 9.29
N GLU A 29 5.66 -4.95 8.82
CA GLU A 29 5.61 -3.64 9.46
C GLU A 29 4.30 -3.46 10.24
N LEU A 30 4.40 -2.89 11.45
CA LEU A 30 3.21 -2.58 12.26
C LEU A 30 2.29 -1.56 11.58
N MET A 31 2.87 -0.61 10.85
CA MET A 31 2.13 0.45 10.16
C MET A 31 2.86 0.83 8.86
N PRO A 32 2.63 0.12 7.75
CA PRO A 32 3.25 0.44 6.48
C PRO A 32 2.85 1.84 5.99
N ASP A 33 3.81 2.59 5.46
CA ASP A 33 3.57 3.93 4.92
C ASP A 33 2.97 3.87 3.51
N ILE A 34 1.65 3.69 3.47
CA ILE A 34 0.87 3.59 2.23
C ILE A 34 1.04 4.83 1.34
N LYS A 35 1.26 6.02 1.91
CA LYS A 35 1.41 7.25 1.11
C LYS A 35 2.73 7.23 0.37
N LYS A 36 3.83 6.91 1.07
CA LYS A 36 5.15 6.76 0.48
C LYS A 36 5.13 5.68 -0.61
N GLN A 37 4.59 4.50 -0.29
CA GLN A 37 4.50 3.39 -1.24
C GLN A 37 3.69 3.76 -2.50
N ASN A 38 2.56 4.47 -2.35
CA ASN A 38 1.77 4.95 -3.50
C ASN A 38 2.56 5.94 -4.37
N PHE A 39 3.32 6.84 -3.75
CA PHE A 39 4.16 7.81 -4.46
C PHE A 39 5.25 7.10 -5.27
N GLU A 40 5.97 6.17 -4.65
CA GLU A 40 7.01 5.35 -5.31
C GLU A 40 6.44 4.59 -6.51
N ARG A 41 5.30 3.89 -6.35
CA ARG A 41 4.67 3.15 -7.44
C ARG A 41 4.21 4.05 -8.58
N SER A 42 3.68 5.23 -8.25
CA SER A 42 3.20 6.17 -9.27
C SER A 42 4.36 6.71 -10.12
N GLN A 43 5.48 7.07 -9.47
CA GLN A 43 6.68 7.51 -10.18
C GLN A 43 7.23 6.39 -11.08
N ALA A 44 7.44 5.20 -10.53
CA ALA A 44 8.01 4.08 -11.26
C ALA A 44 7.09 3.59 -12.40
N PHE A 45 5.77 3.67 -12.23
CA PHE A 45 4.82 3.36 -13.29
C PHE A 45 4.91 4.34 -14.46
N GLU A 46 5.03 5.64 -14.18
CA GLU A 46 5.20 6.65 -15.23
C GLU A 46 6.48 6.44 -16.03
N ASP A 47 7.59 6.12 -15.35
CA ASP A 47 8.87 5.79 -15.98
C ASP A 47 8.75 4.54 -16.85
N LEU A 48 8.13 3.47 -16.33
CA LEU A 48 7.89 2.24 -17.06
C LEU A 48 7.01 2.44 -18.30
N LYS A 49 5.94 3.22 -18.17
CA LYS A 49 5.05 3.58 -19.28
C LYS A 49 5.81 4.31 -20.39
N ASN A 50 6.69 5.23 -20.03
CA ASN A 50 7.50 5.96 -21.00
C ASN A 50 8.45 5.03 -21.76
N MET A 51 9.11 4.11 -21.06
CA MET A 51 9.99 3.12 -21.69
C MET A 51 9.23 2.12 -22.58
N LEU A 52 8.08 1.63 -22.12
CA LEU A 52 7.23 0.74 -22.92
C LEU A 52 6.79 1.43 -24.22
N ASN A 53 6.40 2.70 -24.15
CA ASN A 53 6.00 3.47 -25.34
C ASN A 53 7.16 3.66 -26.32
N GLN A 54 8.40 3.78 -25.84
CA GLN A 54 9.58 3.85 -26.69
C GLN A 54 9.84 2.50 -27.37
N GLU A 55 9.85 1.41 -26.60
CA GLU A 55 10.05 0.05 -27.12
C GLU A 55 8.96 -0.37 -28.11
N MET A 56 7.70 -0.02 -27.87
CA MET A 56 6.62 -0.30 -28.81
C MET A 56 6.78 0.41 -30.16
N LYS A 57 7.45 1.57 -30.20
CA LYS A 57 7.79 2.23 -31.48
C LYS A 57 8.89 1.45 -32.19
N THR A 58 9.94 1.08 -31.48
CA THR A 58 11.06 0.30 -32.01
C THR A 58 10.61 -1.06 -32.59
N ILE A 59 9.73 -1.77 -31.88
CA ILE A 59 9.18 -3.07 -32.33
C ILE A 59 8.34 -2.93 -33.60
N LYS A 60 7.57 -1.83 -33.74
CA LYS A 60 6.76 -1.59 -34.95
C LYS A 60 7.60 -1.39 -36.19
N ASP A 61 8.79 -0.82 -36.04
CA ASP A 61 9.69 -0.51 -37.13
C ASP A 61 10.61 -1.71 -37.50
N ASN A 62 10.58 -2.80 -36.73
CA ASN A 62 11.47 -3.95 -36.92
C ASN A 62 10.86 -5.29 -36.44
N GLU A 63 10.39 -6.13 -37.38
CA GLU A 63 9.68 -7.40 -37.09
C GLU A 63 10.51 -8.45 -36.31
N SER A 64 11.83 -8.29 -36.23
CA SER A 64 12.73 -9.20 -35.52
C SER A 64 12.55 -9.23 -33.99
N HIS A 65 11.68 -8.38 -33.42
CA HIS A 65 11.50 -8.23 -31.96
C HIS A 65 10.24 -8.93 -31.39
N LEU A 66 9.52 -9.72 -32.19
CA LEU A 66 8.30 -10.43 -31.78
C LEU A 66 8.50 -11.35 -30.56
N GLY A 67 9.66 -11.99 -30.43
CA GLY A 67 9.99 -12.84 -29.27
C GLY A 67 10.13 -12.05 -27.96
N LEU A 68 10.63 -10.81 -28.03
CA LEU A 68 10.77 -9.92 -26.87
C LEU A 68 9.42 -9.39 -26.43
N ALA A 69 8.55 -9.04 -27.37
CA ALA A 69 7.18 -8.59 -27.07
C ALA A 69 6.41 -9.63 -26.24
N LYS A 70 6.62 -10.93 -26.50
CA LYS A 70 6.03 -12.00 -25.70
C LYS A 70 6.55 -12.01 -24.26
N GLN A 71 7.88 -11.90 -24.07
CA GLN A 71 8.48 -11.86 -22.73
C GLN A 71 8.00 -10.65 -21.93
N TYR A 72 7.88 -9.49 -22.58
CA TYR A 72 7.39 -8.26 -21.96
C TYR A 72 5.94 -8.42 -21.52
N SER A 73 5.11 -9.04 -22.38
CA SER A 73 3.71 -9.35 -22.07
C SER A 73 3.56 -10.29 -20.87
N GLU A 74 4.41 -11.32 -20.78
CA GLU A 74 4.41 -12.25 -19.64
C GLU A 74 4.77 -11.52 -18.33
N GLN A 75 5.83 -10.71 -18.33
CA GLN A 75 6.22 -9.90 -17.18
C GLN A 75 5.13 -8.91 -16.75
N ILE A 76 4.52 -8.18 -17.70
CA ILE A 76 3.42 -7.25 -17.41
C ILE A 76 2.22 -7.98 -16.80
N SER A 77 1.91 -9.19 -17.27
CA SER A 77 0.82 -10.00 -16.71
C SER A 77 1.08 -10.37 -15.25
N SER A 78 2.33 -10.72 -14.92
CA SER A 78 2.75 -10.97 -13.54
C SER A 78 2.61 -9.70 -12.68
N ILE A 79 3.03 -8.54 -13.19
CA ILE A 79 2.93 -7.26 -12.47
C ILE A 79 1.47 -6.93 -12.16
N LEU A 80 0.57 -7.11 -13.13
CA LEU A 80 -0.87 -6.89 -12.94
C LEU A 80 -1.48 -7.82 -11.89
N SER A 81 -0.96 -9.04 -11.79
CA SER A 81 -1.39 -10.00 -10.78
C SER A 81 -0.99 -9.53 -9.38
N VAL A 82 0.26 -9.09 -9.20
CA VAL A 82 0.74 -8.54 -7.92
C VAL A 82 0.02 -7.24 -7.55
N GLU A 83 -0.21 -6.34 -8.50
CA GLU A 83 -0.98 -5.11 -8.30
C GLU A 83 -2.42 -5.39 -7.81
N THR A 84 -3.03 -6.49 -8.27
CA THR A 84 -4.35 -6.91 -7.81
C THR A 84 -4.30 -7.33 -6.34
N LEU A 85 -3.34 -8.16 -5.96
CA LEU A 85 -3.13 -8.58 -4.57
C LEU A 85 -2.85 -7.39 -3.65
N LEU A 86 -2.04 -6.43 -4.12
CA LEU A 86 -1.69 -5.24 -3.36
C LEU A 86 -2.91 -4.33 -3.12
N LYS A 87 -3.80 -4.19 -4.11
CA LYS A 87 -5.08 -3.47 -3.95
C LYS A 87 -5.98 -4.13 -2.91
N GLU A 88 -6.11 -5.45 -2.95
CA GLU A 88 -6.88 -6.21 -1.97
C GLU A 88 -6.31 -6.04 -0.57
N ARG A 89 -4.99 -6.14 -0.40
CA ARG A 89 -4.34 -5.99 0.90
C ARG A 89 -4.50 -4.58 1.48
N ILE A 90 -4.37 -3.53 0.64
CA ILE A 90 -4.65 -2.14 1.05
C ILE A 90 -6.09 -1.98 1.54
N LEU A 91 -7.05 -2.61 0.87
CA LEU A 91 -8.46 -2.54 1.27
C LEU A 91 -8.67 -3.17 2.65
N ILE A 92 -8.19 -4.40 2.83
CA ILE A 92 -8.28 -5.13 4.10
C ILE A 92 -7.65 -4.32 5.23
N TYR A 93 -6.45 -3.78 5.00
CA TYR A 93 -5.75 -2.98 6.01
C TYR A 93 -6.53 -1.70 6.41
N LYS A 94 -7.19 -1.04 5.45
CA LYS A 94 -8.05 0.13 5.75
C LYS A 94 -9.25 -0.27 6.61
N GLU A 95 -9.86 -1.43 6.35
CA GLU A 95 -10.98 -1.94 7.14
C GLU A 95 -10.55 -2.30 8.57
N GLU A 96 -9.40 -2.95 8.72
CA GLU A 96 -8.78 -3.26 10.02
C GLU A 96 -8.53 -1.97 10.84
N LEU A 97 -7.93 -0.95 10.22
CA LEU A 97 -7.70 0.34 10.86
C LEU A 97 -9.01 1.00 11.33
N GLN A 98 -10.04 0.99 10.49
CA GLN A 98 -11.34 1.54 10.87
C GLN A 98 -11.97 0.78 12.03
N SER A 99 -11.85 -0.54 12.05
CA SER A 99 -12.32 -1.40 13.15
C SER A 99 -11.60 -1.07 14.46
N HIS A 100 -10.27 -0.99 14.44
CA HIS A 100 -9.47 -0.61 15.61
C HIS A 100 -9.81 0.80 16.12
N MET A 101 -10.00 1.77 15.22
CA MET A 101 -10.41 3.12 15.62
C MET A 101 -11.78 3.12 16.32
N LYS A 102 -12.76 2.35 15.83
CA LYS A 102 -14.07 2.20 16.48
C LYS A 102 -13.94 1.59 17.87
N GLN A 103 -13.12 0.54 18.02
CA GLN A 103 -12.87 -0.08 19.32
C GLN A 103 -12.25 0.91 20.31
N ILE A 104 -11.25 1.68 19.90
CA ILE A 104 -10.62 2.71 20.73
C ILE A 104 -11.64 3.78 21.14
N GLN A 105 -12.48 4.24 20.21
CA GLN A 105 -13.53 5.22 20.52
C GLN A 105 -14.55 4.68 21.53
N ASN A 106 -14.94 3.41 21.40
CA ASN A 106 -15.84 2.76 22.35
C ASN A 106 -15.20 2.60 23.74
N GLY A 107 -13.93 2.20 23.79
CA GLY A 107 -13.16 2.15 25.04
C GLY A 107 -13.07 3.52 25.73
N LYS A 108 -12.78 4.58 24.97
CA LYS A 108 -12.77 5.97 25.48
C LYS A 108 -14.13 6.38 26.04
N LYS A 109 -15.23 6.05 25.34
CA LYS A 109 -16.60 6.33 25.83
C LYS A 109 -16.89 5.59 27.13
N ALA A 110 -16.54 4.31 27.21
CA ALA A 110 -16.73 3.50 28.42
C ALA A 110 -15.96 4.09 29.61
N MET A 111 -14.67 4.40 29.44
CA MET A 111 -13.86 5.02 30.48
C MET A 111 -14.43 6.36 30.96
N LYS A 112 -14.93 7.20 30.04
CA LYS A 112 -15.59 8.46 30.41
C LYS A 112 -16.86 8.24 31.23
N GLY A 113 -17.65 7.21 30.90
CA GLY A 113 -18.84 6.83 31.67
C GLY A 113 -18.51 6.41 33.10
N TYR A 114 -17.46 5.59 33.30
CA TYR A 114 -16.99 5.21 34.64
C TYR A 114 -16.37 6.39 35.41
N GLY A 115 -15.65 7.29 34.74
CA GLY A 115 -15.08 8.49 35.37
C GLY A 115 -16.13 9.47 35.89
N GLN A 116 -17.32 9.50 35.28
CA GLN A 116 -18.45 10.30 35.79
C GLN A 116 -19.14 9.65 36.99
N LEU A 117 -19.21 8.31 37.07
CA LEU A 117 -19.79 7.61 38.21
C LEU A 117 -18.92 7.73 39.49
N GLY A 118 -17.59 7.86 39.33
CA GLY A 118 -16.67 8.10 40.45
C GLY A 118 -16.71 9.50 41.07
N ALA A 119 -17.29 10.49 40.39
CA ALA A 119 -17.37 11.87 40.86
C ALA A 119 -18.70 12.22 41.58
N VAL A 120 -19.69 11.33 41.57
CA VAL A 120 -21.07 11.64 42.05
C VAL A 120 -21.27 11.32 43.55
N HIS A 121 -20.31 10.67 44.21
CA HIS A 121 -20.38 10.40 45.65
C HIS A 121 -19.10 10.76 46.39
N ALA A 122 -18.74 12.05 46.42
CA ALA A 122 -18.01 12.56 47.57
C ALA A 122 -19.05 12.85 48.67
N PRO A 123 -19.12 12.06 49.77
CA PRO A 123 -20.05 12.34 50.86
C PRO A 123 -19.71 13.72 51.45
N LYS A 124 -20.70 14.62 51.43
CA LYS A 124 -20.58 15.96 52.01
C LYS A 124 -20.53 15.81 53.52
N VAL A 125 -19.34 15.79 54.09
CA VAL A 125 -19.13 15.78 55.55
C VAL A 125 -19.62 17.12 56.10
N MET A 126 -20.83 17.13 56.67
CA MET A 126 -21.30 18.28 57.43
C MET A 126 -20.69 18.20 58.82
N SER A 127 -19.73 19.09 59.10
CA SER A 127 -19.25 19.32 60.46
C SER A 127 -20.40 19.88 61.31
N LYS A 128 -20.92 19.08 62.25
CA LYS A 128 -21.71 19.60 63.35
C LYS A 128 -20.76 20.21 64.35
N SER A 129 -20.59 21.53 64.29
CA SER A 129 -20.02 22.30 65.39
C SER A 129 -21.13 22.46 66.44
N GLY A 130 -20.98 21.74 67.56
CA GLY A 130 -21.69 21.98 68.82
C GLY A 130 -20.71 22.52 69.85
#